data_AF-M2RSI9-F1
#
_entry.id   AF-M2RSI9-F1
#
_cell.length_a   1.000
_cell.length_b   1.000
_cell.length_c   1.000
_cell.angle_alpha   90.00
_cell.angle_beta   90.00
_cell.angle_gamma   90.00
#
_symmetry.space_group_name_H-M   'P 1'
#
loop_
_entity.id
_entity.type
_entity.pdbx_description
1 polymer ?
#
loop_
_entity_poly.entity_id
_entity_poly.type
_entity_poly.pdbx_seq_one_letter_code
_entity_poly.pdbx_strand_id
1 'polypeptide(L)'
;MGDDSPAGAHITEEEYDIQHHKQITAKRNFDRVTFGRWQIKTWYFSPYPLTESETDEHAASPAKSMLWVCDRCFKYMAEGLSWEAHVKKCGIKHPPGRKVYQRGAHIIWELYCQNLSLFGKLFIDIKTLFFDCDNFLFYILTDADSQRDHVLGFFSKEKVSYDDYNLACIVVLPPYQKKGYGMLMIEFSYELSRRSGKVGTPERPLSDLGLRSYLTFWISTLIRFFRCAFLAASPMSVR
;
A
#
# COMPACT_ATOMS: atom_id res chain seq x y z
N MET A 1 -1.91 16.81 -53.49
CA MET A 1 -2.04 17.51 -52.21
C MET A 1 -2.68 16.52 -51.25
N GLY A 2 -1.86 15.80 -50.49
CA GLY A 2 -2.32 14.88 -49.46
C GLY A 2 -2.44 15.65 -48.15
N ASP A 3 -3.63 15.59 -47.54
CA ASP A 3 -3.93 16.14 -46.23
C ASP A 3 -3.48 15.13 -45.17
N ASP A 4 -2.23 15.26 -44.71
CA ASP A 4 -1.72 14.55 -43.52
C ASP A 4 -2.09 15.36 -42.28
N SER A 5 -3.36 15.23 -41.86
CA SER A 5 -3.78 15.63 -40.52
C SER A 5 -3.42 14.48 -39.54
N PRO A 6 -2.68 14.73 -38.44
CA PRO A 6 -2.32 13.67 -37.51
C PRO A 6 -3.56 13.19 -36.77
N ALA A 7 -3.81 11.88 -36.81
CA ALA A 7 -4.85 11.23 -36.03
C ALA A 7 -4.70 11.61 -34.54
N GLY A 8 -5.69 12.33 -34.00
CA GLY A 8 -5.73 12.65 -32.58
C GLY A 8 -5.71 11.37 -31.77
N ALA A 9 -4.71 11.22 -30.90
CA ALA A 9 -4.61 10.07 -29.99
C ALA A 9 -5.87 10.03 -29.11
N HIS A 10 -6.66 8.96 -29.25
CA HIS A 10 -7.84 8.73 -28.43
C HIS A 10 -7.34 8.29 -27.05
N ILE A 11 -7.33 9.21 -26.08
CA ILE A 11 -6.94 8.94 -24.69
C ILE A 11 -8.05 8.08 -24.06
N THR A 12 -7.68 6.99 -23.39
CA THR A 12 -8.64 6.13 -22.68
C THR A 12 -9.17 6.83 -21.41
N GLU A 13 -10.35 6.45 -20.93
CA GLU A 13 -10.94 7.00 -19.69
C GLU A 13 -9.99 6.80 -18.49
N GLU A 14 -9.34 5.64 -18.42
CA GLU A 14 -8.31 5.34 -17.42
C GLU A 14 -7.09 6.28 -17.51
N GLU A 15 -6.58 6.55 -18.72
CA GLU A 15 -5.49 7.49 -18.92
C GLU A 15 -5.89 8.93 -18.59
N TYR A 16 -7.13 9.32 -18.91
CA TYR A 16 -7.69 10.62 -18.55
C TYR A 16 -7.76 10.78 -17.03
N ASP A 17 -8.30 9.78 -16.32
CA ASP A 17 -8.39 9.79 -14.86
C ASP A 17 -7.01 9.83 -14.21
N ILE A 18 -6.04 9.08 -14.73
CA ILE A 18 -4.64 9.13 -14.27
C ILE A 18 -4.05 10.52 -14.49
N GLN A 19 -4.27 11.13 -15.66
CA GLN A 19 -3.75 12.45 -16.02
C GLN A 19 -4.39 13.54 -15.15
N HIS A 20 -5.70 13.48 -14.95
CA HIS A 20 -6.46 14.42 -14.14
C HIS A 20 -6.12 14.28 -12.65
N HIS A 21 -6.00 13.03 -12.15
CA HIS A 21 -5.53 12.75 -10.80
C HIS A 21 -4.14 13.35 -10.56
N LYS A 22 -3.19 13.13 -11.48
CA LYS A 22 -1.84 13.71 -11.39
C LYS A 22 -1.84 15.23 -11.32
N GLN A 23 -2.73 15.91 -12.05
CA GLN A 23 -2.86 17.37 -12.00
C GLN A 23 -3.39 17.85 -10.64
N ILE A 24 -4.40 17.19 -10.08
CA ILE A 24 -4.96 17.53 -8.76
C ILE A 24 -3.95 17.22 -7.65
N THR A 25 -3.21 16.12 -7.75
CA THR A 25 -2.25 15.67 -6.72
C THR A 25 -0.83 16.20 -6.91
N ALA A 26 -0.60 17.11 -7.87
CA ALA A 26 0.72 17.62 -8.22
C ALA A 26 1.44 18.30 -7.04
N LYS A 27 0.68 18.81 -6.06
CA LYS A 27 1.21 19.47 -4.87
C LYS A 27 0.86 18.68 -3.62
N ARG A 28 1.90 18.23 -2.89
CA ARG A 28 1.74 17.57 -1.58
C ARG A 28 1.08 18.54 -0.59
N ASN A 29 0.05 18.08 0.13
CA ASN A 29 -0.67 18.88 1.13
C ASN A 29 -0.09 18.77 2.55
N PHE A 30 0.72 17.75 2.82
CA PHE A 30 1.52 17.59 4.04
C PHE A 30 2.98 17.42 3.65
N ASP A 31 3.94 18.05 4.32
CA ASP A 31 5.37 17.75 4.08
C ASP A 31 5.80 16.47 4.81
N ARG A 32 5.27 16.28 6.02
CA ARG A 32 5.58 15.16 6.90
C ARG A 32 4.36 14.63 7.63
N VAL A 33 4.43 13.36 8.00
CA VAL A 33 3.48 12.71 8.90
C VAL A 33 4.20 12.10 10.10
N THR A 34 3.73 12.40 11.31
CA THR A 34 4.10 11.68 12.53
C THR A 34 3.31 10.39 12.62
N PHE A 35 4.01 9.26 12.73
CA PHE A 35 3.44 7.93 12.87
C PHE A 35 4.24 7.14 13.92
N GLY A 36 3.73 7.12 15.15
CA GLY A 36 4.43 6.55 16.30
C GLY A 36 5.71 7.34 16.58
N ARG A 37 6.86 6.65 16.57
CA ARG A 37 8.19 7.28 16.74
C ARG A 37 8.73 7.92 15.45
N TRP A 38 8.08 7.72 14.31
CA TRP A 38 8.60 8.15 13.01
C TRP A 38 8.01 9.49 12.61
N GLN A 39 8.86 10.36 12.04
CA GLN A 39 8.43 11.50 11.25
C GLN A 39 8.81 11.25 9.80
N ILE A 40 7.83 10.94 8.96
CA ILE A 40 8.02 10.41 7.61
C ILE A 40 7.73 11.54 6.61
N LYS A 41 8.67 11.79 5.69
CA LYS A 41 8.43 12.70 4.56
C LYS A 41 7.41 12.06 3.62
N THR A 42 6.34 12.79 3.31
CA THR A 42 5.29 12.34 2.38
C THR A 42 5.77 12.45 0.94
N TRP A 43 5.21 11.65 0.04
CA TRP A 43 5.58 11.64 -1.37
C TRP A 43 4.50 12.25 -2.25
N TYR A 44 3.24 12.05 -1.89
CA TYR A 44 2.09 12.48 -2.69
C TYR A 44 1.04 13.18 -1.84
N PHE A 45 0.14 13.89 -2.52
CA PHE A 45 -1.09 14.42 -1.91
C PHE A 45 -1.99 13.29 -1.40
N SER A 46 -2.62 13.50 -0.24
CA SER A 46 -3.69 12.64 0.27
C SER A 46 -4.86 13.46 0.81
N PRO A 47 -6.12 13.21 0.40
CA PRO A 47 -7.28 14.05 0.74
C PRO A 47 -7.80 13.76 2.16
N TYR A 48 -7.02 14.11 3.19
CA TYR A 48 -7.52 14.11 4.55
C TYR A 48 -8.55 15.23 4.74
N PRO A 49 -9.73 14.96 5.31
CA PRO A 49 -10.76 15.96 5.55
C PRO A 49 -10.47 16.75 6.83
N LEU A 50 -9.34 17.48 6.85
CA LEU A 50 -9.03 18.46 7.88
C LEU A 50 -9.57 19.81 7.40
N THR A 51 -10.25 20.56 8.27
CA THR A 51 -10.79 21.88 7.88
C THR A 51 -9.65 22.86 7.60
N GLU A 52 -9.86 23.84 6.72
CA GLU A 52 -8.84 24.87 6.40
C GLU A 52 -8.38 25.63 7.66
N SER A 53 -9.27 25.77 8.66
CA SER A 53 -8.97 26.31 9.99
C SER A 53 -8.05 25.46 10.86
N GLU A 54 -7.94 24.15 10.61
CA GLU A 54 -7.03 23.23 11.31
C GLU A 54 -5.64 23.18 10.64
N THR A 55 -5.54 23.69 9.41
CA THR A 55 -4.28 23.84 8.68
C THR A 55 -3.82 25.30 8.71
N ASP A 56 -3.24 25.69 9.83
CA ASP A 56 -2.59 26.98 10.14
C ASP A 56 -2.42 27.96 8.95
N GLU A 57 -3.46 28.76 8.68
CA GLU A 57 -3.48 29.76 7.58
C GLU A 57 -2.45 30.88 7.77
N HIS A 58 -1.89 31.03 8.98
CA HIS A 58 -0.94 32.08 9.35
C HIS A 58 0.53 31.65 9.20
N ALA A 59 0.78 30.39 8.82
CA ALA A 59 2.11 30.00 8.38
C ALA A 59 2.35 30.59 6.98
N ALA A 60 3.11 31.68 6.92
CA ALA A 60 3.52 32.41 5.70
C ALA A 60 4.32 31.56 4.66
N SER A 61 4.24 30.24 4.70
CA SER A 61 4.71 29.33 3.68
C SER A 61 3.81 28.08 3.61
N PRO A 62 3.25 27.71 2.43
CA PRO A 62 2.53 26.45 2.19
C PRO A 62 3.38 25.17 2.31
N ALA A 63 4.51 25.23 3.02
CA ALA A 63 5.62 24.28 2.90
C ALA A 63 5.96 23.50 4.19
N LYS A 64 5.15 23.59 5.26
CA LYS A 64 5.46 22.93 6.56
C LYS A 64 4.27 22.29 7.28
N SER A 65 3.23 21.85 6.59
CA SER A 65 2.10 21.16 7.23
C SER A 65 2.52 19.75 7.70
N MET A 66 2.41 19.54 9.02
CA MET A 66 2.65 18.25 9.69
C MET A 66 1.32 17.56 9.95
N LEU A 67 1.18 16.30 9.52
CA LEU A 67 0.03 15.46 9.86
C LEU A 67 0.37 14.56 11.06
N TRP A 68 -0.58 14.35 11.98
CA TRP A 68 -0.37 13.46 13.13
C TRP A 68 -1.29 12.25 13.05
N VAL A 69 -0.71 11.05 12.94
CA VAL A 69 -1.48 9.80 12.81
C VAL A 69 -1.10 8.84 13.94
N CYS A 70 -2.11 8.27 14.59
CA CYS A 70 -1.92 7.23 15.58
C CYS A 70 -1.43 5.93 14.92
N ASP A 71 -0.31 5.40 15.38
CA ASP A 71 0.29 4.17 14.84
C ASP A 71 -0.43 2.87 15.23
N ARG A 72 -1.52 3.00 15.99
CA ARG A 72 -2.35 1.87 16.47
C ARG A 72 -3.67 1.78 15.70
N CYS A 73 -4.37 2.91 15.58
CA CYS A 73 -5.73 2.95 15.02
C CYS A 73 -5.86 3.78 13.74
N PHE A 74 -4.77 4.38 13.25
CA PHE A 74 -4.76 5.26 12.07
C PHE A 74 -5.64 6.51 12.18
N LYS A 75 -6.17 6.85 13.37
CA LYS A 75 -6.83 8.14 13.59
C LYS A 75 -5.83 9.26 13.30
N TYR A 76 -6.25 10.21 12.47
CA TYR A 76 -5.48 11.39 12.09
C TYR A 76 -5.96 12.62 12.86
N MET A 77 -5.03 13.55 13.09
CA MET A 77 -5.24 14.84 13.77
C MET A 77 -4.36 15.90 13.11
N ALA A 78 -4.82 17.16 13.13
CA ALA A 78 -4.05 18.30 12.65
C ALA A 78 -2.99 18.75 13.67
N GLU A 79 -3.28 18.62 14.97
CA GLU A 79 -2.43 19.14 16.05
C GLU A 79 -1.72 18.04 16.85
N GLY A 80 -0.48 18.32 17.27
CA GLY A 80 0.32 17.42 18.10
C GLY A 80 -0.26 17.17 19.49
N LEU A 81 -0.82 18.19 20.15
CA LEU A 81 -1.41 18.05 21.49
C LEU A 81 -2.59 17.06 21.49
N SER A 82 -3.46 17.17 20.48
CA SER A 82 -4.57 16.25 20.25
C SER A 82 -4.08 14.81 20.02
N TRP A 83 -3.00 14.64 19.26
CA TRP A 83 -2.36 13.34 19.05
C TRP A 83 -1.76 12.75 20.32
N GLU A 84 -1.05 13.53 21.12
CA GLU A 84 -0.49 13.06 22.39
C GLU A 84 -1.58 12.61 23.37
N ALA A 85 -2.65 13.40 23.48
CA ALA A 85 -3.80 13.06 24.31
C ALA A 85 -4.49 11.76 23.83
N HIS A 86 -4.59 11.56 22.52
CA HIS A 86 -5.13 10.34 21.93
C HIS A 86 -4.24 9.13 22.20
N VAL A 87 -2.93 9.20 21.93
CA VAL A 87 -2.00 8.07 22.08
C VAL A 87 -1.97 7.56 23.53
N LYS A 88 -2.07 8.45 24.52
CA LYS A 88 -2.16 8.08 25.95
C LYS A 88 -3.40 7.24 26.29
N LYS A 89 -4.49 7.41 25.56
CA LYS A 89 -5.78 6.73 25.79
C LYS A 89 -6.06 5.59 24.81
N CYS A 90 -5.30 5.50 23.72
CA CYS A 90 -5.55 4.54 22.65
C CYS A 90 -5.23 3.09 23.08
N GLY A 91 -6.27 2.31 23.35
CA GLY A 91 -6.17 0.91 23.78
C GLY A 91 -5.94 -0.11 22.65
N ILE A 92 -5.90 0.31 21.39
CA ILE A 92 -5.68 -0.59 20.25
C ILE A 92 -4.25 -1.12 20.27
N LYS A 93 -4.09 -2.45 20.27
CA LYS A 93 -2.78 -3.13 20.30
C LYS A 93 -2.47 -3.90 19.02
N HIS A 94 -3.46 -4.13 18.18
CA HIS A 94 -3.29 -4.77 16.88
C HIS A 94 -4.40 -4.28 15.95
N PRO A 95 -4.27 -4.44 14.62
CA PRO A 95 -5.36 -4.13 13.70
C PRO A 95 -6.66 -4.87 14.09
N PRO A 96 -7.83 -4.22 14.05
CA PRO A 96 -9.12 -4.78 14.49
C PRO A 96 -9.72 -5.79 13.48
N GLY A 97 -8.89 -6.64 12.89
CA GLY A 97 -9.26 -7.55 11.81
C GLY A 97 -9.12 -9.02 12.18
N ARG A 98 -9.33 -9.87 11.17
CA ARG A 98 -9.07 -11.31 11.26
C ARG A 98 -7.60 -11.58 11.02
N LYS A 99 -6.93 -12.29 11.92
CA LYS A 99 -5.58 -12.82 11.68
C LYS A 99 -5.64 -13.90 10.61
N VAL A 100 -4.94 -13.72 9.49
CA VAL A 100 -4.95 -14.65 8.33
C VAL A 100 -3.60 -15.31 8.07
N TYR A 101 -2.53 -14.81 8.70
CA TYR A 101 -1.20 -15.39 8.63
C TYR A 101 -0.42 -15.05 9.89
N GLN A 102 0.43 -15.98 10.34
CA GLN A 102 1.42 -15.71 11.36
C GLN A 102 2.66 -16.60 11.16
N ARG A 103 3.84 -16.00 11.19
CA ARG A 103 5.13 -16.69 11.26
C ARG A 103 6.09 -15.92 12.16
N GLY A 104 6.35 -16.45 13.34
CA GLY A 104 7.09 -15.72 14.37
C GLY A 104 6.35 -14.43 14.74
N ALA A 105 7.06 -13.31 14.72
CA ALA A 105 6.51 -11.97 14.98
C ALA A 105 5.74 -11.37 13.79
N HIS A 106 5.90 -11.88 12.57
CA HIS A 106 5.19 -11.35 11.42
C HIS A 106 3.76 -11.86 11.33
N ILE A 107 2.79 -10.95 11.36
CA ILE A 107 1.36 -11.27 11.34
C ILE A 107 0.67 -10.47 10.22
N ILE A 108 -0.20 -11.12 9.44
CA ILE A 108 -1.08 -10.43 8.48
C ILE A 108 -2.50 -10.44 9.00
N TRP A 109 -3.08 -9.25 9.08
CA TRP A 109 -4.46 -9.00 9.50
C TRP A 109 -5.31 -8.58 8.30
N GLU A 110 -6.49 -9.18 8.15
CA GLU A 110 -7.48 -8.84 7.12
C GLU A 110 -8.59 -7.97 7.74
N LEU A 111 -8.82 -6.79 7.17
CA LEU A 111 -9.87 -5.86 7.62
C LEU A 111 -10.25 -4.85 6.54
N TYR A 112 -11.31 -4.10 6.83
CA TYR A 112 -11.67 -2.86 6.15
C TYR A 112 -11.11 -1.66 6.93
N CYS A 113 -10.46 -0.71 6.24
CA CYS A 113 -9.93 0.48 6.91
C CYS A 113 -9.75 1.69 5.96
N GLN A 114 -10.71 2.62 5.98
CA GLN A 114 -10.64 3.87 5.20
C GLN A 114 -9.43 4.74 5.60
N ASN A 115 -9.13 4.87 6.90
CA ASN A 115 -7.98 5.65 7.38
C ASN A 115 -6.65 5.11 6.85
N LEU A 116 -6.54 3.79 6.70
CA LEU A 116 -5.35 3.16 6.09
C LEU A 116 -5.23 3.51 4.61
N SER A 117 -6.36 3.60 3.91
CA SER A 117 -6.42 4.02 2.50
C SER A 117 -5.86 5.44 2.31
N LEU A 118 -6.30 6.40 3.14
CA LEU A 118 -5.77 7.76 3.19
C LEU A 118 -4.28 7.77 3.57
N PHE A 119 -3.88 6.98 4.56
CA PHE A 119 -2.47 6.90 4.96
C PHE A 119 -1.56 6.35 3.86
N GLY A 120 -2.02 5.31 3.15
CA GLY A 120 -1.30 4.76 2.00
C GLY A 120 -1.14 5.77 0.86
N LYS A 121 -2.15 6.60 0.60
CA LYS A 121 -2.12 7.63 -0.47
C LYS A 121 -0.97 8.63 -0.31
N LEU A 122 -0.49 8.88 0.91
CA LEU A 122 0.72 9.70 1.15
C LEU A 122 1.98 9.14 0.48
N PHE A 123 2.00 7.85 0.15
CA PHE A 123 3.17 7.11 -0.36
C PHE A 123 2.87 6.33 -1.65
N ILE A 124 1.64 6.42 -2.18
CA ILE A 124 1.20 5.78 -3.42
C ILE A 124 0.74 6.87 -4.39
N ASP A 125 1.40 6.95 -5.55
CA ASP A 125 1.12 7.97 -6.56
C ASP A 125 -0.28 7.80 -7.13
N ILE A 126 -0.51 6.64 -7.74
CA ILE A 126 -1.74 6.29 -8.44
C ILE A 126 -2.59 5.45 -7.49
N LYS A 127 -3.57 6.12 -6.88
CA LYS A 127 -4.63 5.49 -6.08
C LYS A 127 -5.88 6.35 -6.19
N THR A 128 -6.83 5.84 -6.95
CA THR A 128 -8.06 6.54 -7.33
C THR A 128 -9.15 6.41 -6.27
N LEU A 129 -9.19 5.30 -5.53
CA LEU A 129 -10.21 5.03 -4.51
C LEU A 129 -9.65 5.13 -3.08
N PHE A 130 -10.14 6.13 -2.33
CA PHE A 130 -9.74 6.40 -0.93
C PHE A 130 -10.90 6.68 0.02
N PHE A 131 -12.10 7.01 -0.47
CA PHE A 131 -13.30 7.18 0.37
C PHE A 131 -14.27 6.01 0.26
N ASP A 132 -14.54 5.51 -0.96
CA ASP A 132 -15.33 4.30 -1.18
C ASP A 132 -14.41 3.07 -1.18
N CYS A 133 -14.14 2.55 0.02
CA CYS A 133 -13.31 1.37 0.18
C CYS A 133 -14.13 0.07 0.29
N ASP A 134 -15.47 0.13 0.16
CA ASP A 134 -16.36 -0.96 0.58
C ASP A 134 -16.16 -2.23 -0.25
N ASN A 135 -15.68 -2.05 -1.48
CA ASN A 135 -15.33 -3.13 -2.39
C ASN A 135 -13.91 -3.69 -2.18
N PHE A 136 -13.17 -3.22 -1.17
CA PHE A 136 -11.79 -3.65 -0.90
C PHE A 136 -11.64 -4.39 0.43
N LEU A 137 -10.75 -5.36 0.44
CA LEU A 137 -10.12 -5.93 1.63
C LEU A 137 -8.70 -5.38 1.75
N PHE A 138 -8.28 -5.10 2.97
CA PHE A 138 -6.91 -4.70 3.30
C PHE A 138 -6.23 -5.79 4.11
N TYR A 139 -5.01 -6.12 3.71
CA TYR A 139 -4.15 -7.10 4.36
C TYR A 139 -2.94 -6.36 4.94
N ILE A 140 -2.96 -6.17 6.26
CA ILE A 140 -1.97 -5.38 6.99
C ILE A 140 -0.89 -6.30 7.54
N LEU A 141 0.35 -6.11 7.08
CA LEU A 141 1.52 -6.77 7.64
C LEU A 141 2.00 -6.01 8.88
N THR A 142 2.19 -6.75 9.96
CA THR A 142 2.66 -6.25 11.26
C THR A 142 3.85 -7.03 11.76
N ASP A 143 4.63 -6.41 12.64
CA ASP A 143 5.71 -7.01 13.43
C ASP A 143 5.32 -6.92 14.91
N ALA A 144 5.09 -8.07 15.55
CA ALA A 144 4.60 -8.16 16.92
C ALA A 144 5.74 -8.10 17.94
N ASP A 145 5.55 -7.31 19.00
CA ASP A 145 6.39 -7.34 20.20
C ASP A 145 5.59 -7.77 21.45
N SER A 146 6.19 -7.66 22.63
CA SER A 146 5.53 -8.04 23.90
C SER A 146 4.28 -7.22 24.23
N GLN A 147 4.07 -6.08 23.59
CA GLN A 147 3.02 -5.12 23.92
C GLN A 147 1.97 -4.98 22.82
N ARG A 148 2.38 -5.02 21.54
CA ARG A 148 1.51 -4.73 20.40
C ARG A 148 2.10 -5.18 19.05
N ASP A 149 1.26 -5.09 18.03
CA ASP A 149 1.60 -5.33 16.63
C ASP A 149 1.89 -4.00 15.92
N HIS A 150 3.13 -3.81 15.46
CA HIS A 150 3.53 -2.59 14.76
C HIS A 150 3.27 -2.73 13.26
N VAL A 151 2.49 -1.83 12.67
CA VAL A 151 2.21 -1.87 11.23
C VAL A 151 3.47 -1.58 10.40
N LEU A 152 3.78 -2.49 9.47
CA LEU A 152 4.93 -2.41 8.56
C LEU A 152 4.53 -1.96 7.15
N GLY A 153 3.32 -2.30 6.74
CA GLY A 153 2.81 -2.08 5.39
C GLY A 153 1.48 -2.80 5.19
N PHE A 154 0.90 -2.63 4.01
CA PHE A 154 -0.31 -3.34 3.63
C PHE A 154 -0.41 -3.51 2.13
N PHE A 155 -1.30 -4.39 1.70
CA PHE A 155 -1.87 -4.35 0.36
C PHE A 155 -3.39 -4.39 0.41
N SER A 156 -4.04 -3.86 -0.62
CA SER A 156 -5.49 -3.98 -0.82
C SER A 156 -5.79 -4.95 -1.96
N LYS A 157 -6.97 -5.54 -1.92
CA LYS A 157 -7.50 -6.43 -2.96
C LYS A 157 -9.00 -6.19 -3.09
N GLU A 158 -9.50 -6.10 -4.30
CA GLU A 158 -10.94 -6.06 -4.55
C GLU A 158 -11.61 -7.36 -4.07
N LYS A 159 -12.79 -7.23 -3.46
CA LYS A 159 -13.61 -8.38 -3.06
C LYS A 159 -14.05 -9.17 -4.30
N VAL A 160 -14.38 -8.45 -5.37
CA VAL A 160 -14.69 -8.97 -6.70
C VAL A 160 -13.85 -8.18 -7.69
N SER A 161 -12.91 -8.84 -8.37
CA SER A 161 -12.11 -8.24 -9.44
C SER A 161 -12.51 -8.88 -10.75
N TYR A 162 -12.91 -8.08 -11.74
CA TYR A 162 -13.30 -8.56 -13.07
C TYR A 162 -12.09 -8.87 -13.95
N ASP A 163 -10.96 -8.20 -13.69
CA ASP A 163 -9.69 -8.38 -14.40
C ASP A 163 -8.76 -9.39 -13.71
N ASP A 164 -9.27 -10.15 -12.73
CA ASP A 164 -8.52 -11.10 -11.91
C ASP A 164 -7.30 -10.48 -11.20
N TYR A 165 -7.42 -9.21 -10.78
CA TYR A 165 -6.39 -8.59 -9.95
C TYR A 165 -6.39 -9.19 -8.55
N ASN A 166 -5.23 -9.74 -8.15
CA ASN A 166 -5.05 -10.29 -6.81
C ASN A 166 -4.48 -9.28 -5.81
N LEU A 167 -4.09 -8.11 -6.30
CA LEU A 167 -3.54 -7.01 -5.53
C LEU A 167 -3.82 -5.71 -6.27
N ALA A 168 -4.51 -4.79 -5.62
CA ALA A 168 -4.85 -3.47 -6.14
C ALA A 168 -3.74 -2.45 -5.82
N CYS A 169 -3.52 -2.18 -4.54
CA CYS A 169 -2.43 -1.33 -4.07
C CYS A 169 -1.52 -2.08 -3.10
N ILE A 170 -0.24 -1.75 -3.07
CA ILE A 170 0.72 -2.26 -2.08
C ILE A 170 1.66 -1.16 -1.62
N VAL A 171 1.93 -1.14 -0.31
CA VAL A 171 2.93 -0.24 0.26
C VAL A 171 3.60 -0.88 1.47
N VAL A 172 4.93 -0.83 1.49
CA VAL A 172 5.71 -0.97 2.71
C VAL A 172 5.99 0.44 3.21
N LEU A 173 5.68 0.73 4.48
CA LEU A 173 5.86 2.07 5.02
C LEU A 173 7.34 2.48 4.91
N PRO A 174 7.66 3.74 4.59
CA PRO A 174 9.03 4.14 4.25
C PRO A 174 10.13 3.69 5.24
N PRO A 175 9.94 3.75 6.59
CA PRO A 175 10.95 3.28 7.55
C PRO A 175 11.27 1.78 7.50
N TYR A 176 10.43 0.98 6.83
CA TYR A 176 10.52 -0.48 6.80
C TYR A 176 10.82 -1.03 5.40
N GLN A 177 11.04 -0.16 4.40
CA GLN A 177 11.38 -0.58 3.05
C GLN A 177 12.74 -1.29 2.98
N LYS A 178 12.94 -2.08 1.92
CA LYS A 178 14.17 -2.85 1.65
C LYS A 178 14.52 -3.92 2.71
N LYS A 179 13.53 -4.39 3.47
CA LYS A 179 13.67 -5.46 4.49
C LYS A 179 12.97 -6.78 4.11
N GLY A 180 12.54 -6.93 2.87
CA GLY A 180 11.83 -8.14 2.39
C GLY A 180 10.30 -8.15 2.63
N TYR A 181 9.75 -7.18 3.38
CA TYR A 181 8.31 -7.14 3.68
C TYR A 181 7.40 -7.01 2.45
N GLY A 182 7.86 -6.30 1.41
CA GLY A 182 7.12 -6.22 0.14
C GLY A 182 7.02 -7.58 -0.55
N MET A 183 8.11 -8.37 -0.52
CA MET A 183 8.14 -9.73 -1.06
C MET A 183 7.14 -10.62 -0.32
N LEU A 184 7.12 -10.56 1.02
CA LEU A 184 6.19 -11.35 1.83
C LEU A 184 4.72 -11.03 1.50
N MET A 185 4.37 -9.76 1.30
CA MET A 185 3.01 -9.36 0.92
C MET A 185 2.64 -9.83 -0.50
N ILE A 186 3.57 -9.76 -1.46
CA ILE A 186 3.36 -10.30 -2.81
C ILE A 186 3.19 -11.83 -2.76
N GLU A 187 4.04 -12.55 -2.03
CA GLU A 187 3.90 -14.00 -1.83
C GLU A 187 2.54 -14.36 -1.23
N PHE A 188 2.09 -13.59 -0.24
CA PHE A 188 0.80 -13.79 0.39
C PHE A 188 -0.37 -13.50 -0.56
N SER A 189 -0.31 -12.49 -1.43
CA SER A 189 -1.38 -12.25 -2.40
C SER A 189 -1.52 -13.40 -3.40
N TYR A 190 -0.41 -14.00 -3.84
CA TYR A 190 -0.42 -15.21 -4.66
C TYR A 190 -0.90 -16.45 -3.88
N GLU A 191 -0.58 -16.57 -2.59
CA GLU A 191 -1.11 -17.63 -1.72
C GLU A 191 -2.64 -17.58 -1.66
N LEU A 192 -3.22 -16.39 -1.51
CA LEU A 192 -4.67 -16.20 -1.54
C LEU A 192 -5.27 -16.65 -2.87
N SER A 193 -4.70 -16.23 -4.00
CA SER A 193 -5.12 -16.69 -5.34
C SER A 193 -5.09 -18.21 -5.47
N ARG A 194 -3.99 -18.84 -5.04
CA ARG A 194 -3.83 -20.29 -5.09
C ARG A 194 -4.89 -21.02 -4.27
N ARG A 195 -5.19 -20.55 -3.06
CA ARG A 195 -6.22 -21.14 -2.19
C ARG A 195 -7.63 -20.96 -2.74
N SER A 196 -7.88 -19.88 -3.48
CA SER A 196 -9.15 -19.65 -4.16
C SER A 196 -9.24 -20.38 -5.52
N GLY A 197 -8.21 -21.11 -5.94
CA GLY A 197 -8.19 -21.79 -7.25
C GLY A 197 -8.18 -20.83 -8.43
N LYS A 198 -7.73 -19.58 -8.23
CA LYS A 198 -7.68 -18.54 -9.26
C LYS A 198 -6.24 -18.19 -9.63
N VAL A 199 -6.03 -17.80 -10.88
CA VAL A 199 -4.83 -17.07 -11.28
C VAL A 199 -5.02 -15.60 -10.89
N GLY A 200 -3.93 -14.85 -10.74
CA GLY A 200 -4.04 -13.41 -10.54
C GLY A 200 -2.74 -12.67 -10.80
N THR A 201 -2.88 -11.38 -11.06
CA THR A 201 -1.79 -10.43 -11.30
C THR A 201 -2.03 -9.16 -10.49
N PRO A 202 -1.01 -8.36 -10.18
CA PRO A 202 -1.25 -7.00 -9.70
C PRO A 202 -2.03 -6.18 -10.74
N GLU A 203 -2.82 -5.24 -10.22
CA GLU A 203 -3.34 -4.09 -10.95
C GLU A 203 -2.19 -3.25 -11.55
N ARG A 204 -2.47 -2.59 -12.67
CA ARG A 204 -1.53 -1.73 -13.39
C ARG A 204 -2.06 -0.29 -13.40
N PRO A 205 -1.18 0.72 -13.53
CA PRO A 205 0.28 0.62 -13.62
C PRO A 205 0.96 0.37 -12.26
N LEU A 206 2.07 -0.38 -12.28
CA LEU A 206 2.92 -0.56 -11.10
C LEU A 206 3.87 0.63 -10.92
N SER A 207 4.15 1.01 -9.67
CA SER A 207 5.30 1.89 -9.37
C SER A 207 6.63 1.20 -9.71
N ASP A 208 7.69 1.96 -9.96
CA ASP A 208 9.04 1.40 -10.21
C ASP A 208 9.50 0.42 -9.12
N LEU A 209 9.21 0.75 -7.86
CA LEU A 209 9.52 -0.13 -6.74
C LEU A 209 8.64 -1.38 -6.73
N GLY A 210 7.36 -1.24 -7.07
CA GLY A 210 6.42 -2.35 -7.25
C GLY A 210 6.89 -3.30 -8.34
N LEU A 211 7.19 -2.78 -9.53
CA LEU A 211 7.66 -3.56 -10.69
C LEU A 211 8.93 -4.36 -10.36
N ARG A 212 9.94 -3.72 -9.77
CA ARG A 212 11.17 -4.42 -9.34
C ARG A 212 10.88 -5.54 -8.35
N SER A 213 9.96 -5.32 -7.41
CA SER A 213 9.59 -6.32 -6.40
C SER A 213 8.88 -7.52 -7.03
N TYR A 214 7.94 -7.27 -7.95
CA TYR A 214 7.24 -8.32 -8.70
C TYR A 214 8.17 -9.12 -9.62
N LEU A 215 9.06 -8.45 -10.36
CA LEU A 215 10.07 -9.13 -11.18
C LEU A 215 10.96 -10.04 -10.33
N THR A 216 11.43 -9.55 -9.18
CA THR A 216 12.23 -10.35 -8.25
C THR A 216 11.46 -11.58 -7.76
N PHE A 217 10.17 -11.41 -7.42
CA PHE A 217 9.30 -12.49 -6.99
C PHE A 217 9.12 -13.56 -8.09
N TRP A 218 8.76 -13.13 -9.30
CA TRP A 218 8.51 -14.05 -10.42
C TRP A 218 9.77 -14.80 -10.82
N ILE A 219 10.90 -14.11 -10.95
CA ILE A 219 12.20 -14.73 -11.26
C ILE A 219 12.57 -15.76 -10.19
N SER A 220 12.48 -15.40 -8.91
CA SER A 220 12.76 -16.32 -7.80
C SER A 220 11.86 -17.56 -7.84
N THR A 221 10.57 -17.37 -8.11
CA THR A 221 9.60 -18.47 -8.20
C THR A 221 9.91 -19.41 -9.37
N LEU A 222 10.21 -18.88 -10.55
CA LEU A 222 10.61 -19.68 -11.71
C LEU A 222 11.91 -20.44 -11.46
N ILE A 223 12.93 -19.80 -10.88
CA ILE A 223 14.20 -20.46 -10.54
C ILE A 223 13.96 -21.62 -9.57
N ARG A 224 13.19 -21.43 -8.50
CA ARG A 224 12.87 -22.51 -7.56
C ARG A 224 12.11 -23.65 -8.24
N PHE A 225 11.13 -23.33 -9.08
CA PHE A 225 10.37 -24.32 -9.84
C PHE A 225 11.29 -25.18 -10.70
N PHE A 226 12.13 -24.56 -11.54
CA PHE A 226 13.05 -25.29 -12.43
C PHE A 226 14.11 -26.07 -11.65
N ARG A 227 14.62 -25.53 -10.53
CA ARG A 227 15.54 -26.29 -9.66
C ARG A 227 14.89 -27.55 -9.12
N CYS A 228 13.64 -27.47 -8.64
CA CYS A 228 12.92 -28.65 -8.17
C CYS A 228 12.65 -29.65 -9.31
N ALA A 229 12.23 -29.17 -10.48
CA ALA A 229 11.96 -30.01 -11.64
C ALA A 229 13.22 -30.74 -12.12
N PHE A 230 14.36 -30.05 -12.24
CA PHE A 230 15.61 -30.67 -12.71
C PHE A 230 16.25 -31.60 -11.68
N LEU A 231 16.13 -31.30 -10.38
CA LEU A 231 16.59 -32.20 -9.32
C LEU A 231 15.72 -33.46 -9.23
N ALA A 232 14.40 -33.33 -9.41
CA ALA A 232 13.50 -34.48 -9.47
C ALA A 232 13.69 -35.33 -10.74
N ALA A 233 14.13 -34.71 -11.84
CA ALA A 233 14.38 -35.37 -13.12
C ALA A 233 15.77 -36.02 -13.24
N SER A 234 16.64 -35.91 -12.23
CA SER A 234 17.90 -36.67 -12.17
C SER A 234 17.65 -37.99 -11.44
N PRO A 235 17.47 -39.13 -12.13
CA PRO A 235 17.44 -40.42 -11.44
C PRO A 235 18.84 -40.62 -10.86
N MET A 236 18.91 -41.24 -9.69
CA MET A 236 20.17 -41.81 -9.19
C MET A 236 20.85 -42.55 -10.36
N SER A 237 22.03 -42.07 -10.75
CA SER A 237 22.98 -42.93 -11.45
C SER A 237 23.37 -44.00 -10.45
N VAL A 238 22.66 -45.14 -10.51
CA VAL A 238 22.99 -46.35 -9.81
C VAL A 238 24.33 -46.84 -10.34
N ARG A 239 25.31 -46.91 -9.43
CA ARG A 239 26.53 -47.74 -9.40
C ARG A 239 27.41 -47.79 -10.64
#